data_AF-A0A3B0VHF7-F1
#
_entry.id   AF-A0A3B0VHF7-F1
#
_cell.length_a   1.000
_cell.length_b   1.000
_cell.length_c   1.000
_cell.angle_alpha   90.00
_cell.angle_beta   90.00
_cell.angle_gamma   90.00
#
_symmetry.space_group_name_H-M   'P 1'
#
loop_
_entity.id
_entity.type
_entity.pdbx_description
1 polymer ?
#
loop_
_entity_poly.entity_id
_entity_poly.type
_entity_poly.pdbx_seq_one_letter_code
_entity_poly.pdbx_strand_id
1 'polypeptide(L)'
;EIVIAAGGIPNGNDPSVNRNGGLIVYELISDSGTNWTFSVKSGWPFVMPDDMGAGVGARDPDGVCDGIRANPTLGDIDGDGDLEIISIAFDRRIRAFHHDGTVVNGWPIDRANGDIILRGGQSSAAIGDIDNDGLNEIIIGTNSPPWNGDNGLGSFPPQYNVPDYSLATLWAINGDSSLVPGFPIITEQIIKSSPALGDIDGDGDLEIVVGTGEFPGYVNGRQVYAWHTDGTPVSGWPKSTSDFMLSSPALADLDGNGVLDVIIGCGTGGPPFCSTLYAWDGSGNNLPGFPFNTPYTLPYAPIIADIDGDNNLEIILTSLATDKVIVVQHDGSNSPIDTSRATNAIILSSPLVDDLDGDGSLETVIGGATSTSNGEAAVFIFDEVSSTSPDPQNIPWPAFQRNSAHTGLSLPASLNLVNDLYIFHQQGSGSIVSLETAVANIGGEELDWAINTNGAGTAVQTVPASGTLKANESQTVMLTVNTSSYTTNQWHNLDTITLSGITNSQPAANSPQTISVNLYIGDISRIYLPSITK
;
A
#
# COMPACT_ATOMS: atom_id res chain seq x y z
N GLU A 1 0.98 -10.55 10.80
CA GLU A 1 0.33 -11.72 10.16
C GLU A 1 0.84 -11.84 8.73
N ILE A 2 0.65 -12.99 8.07
CA ILE A 2 1.00 -13.19 6.66
C ILE A 2 -0.25 -13.63 5.93
N VAL A 3 -0.63 -12.89 4.89
CA VAL A 3 -1.79 -13.20 4.05
C VAL A 3 -1.31 -13.79 2.74
N ILE A 4 -1.83 -14.96 2.39
CA ILE A 4 -1.45 -15.69 1.19
C ILE A 4 -2.71 -15.94 0.36
N ALA A 5 -2.68 -15.51 -0.90
CA ALA A 5 -3.63 -15.97 -1.91
C ALA A 5 -3.10 -17.22 -2.61
N ALA A 6 -3.98 -18.18 -2.81
CA ALA A 6 -3.72 -19.37 -3.60
C ALA A 6 -4.68 -19.42 -4.78
N GLY A 7 -4.14 -19.56 -5.99
CA GLY A 7 -4.93 -19.96 -7.15
C GLY A 7 -5.30 -21.45 -7.07
N GLY A 8 -6.46 -21.83 -7.57
CA GLY A 8 -6.85 -23.23 -7.69
C GLY A 8 -6.79 -23.75 -9.12
N ILE A 9 -6.47 -25.03 -9.26
CA ILE A 9 -6.58 -25.77 -10.52
C ILE A 9 -7.81 -26.68 -10.40
N PRO A 10 -8.74 -26.68 -11.38
CA PRO A 10 -9.82 -27.65 -11.40
C PRO A 10 -9.23 -29.06 -11.54
N ASN A 11 -9.24 -29.83 -10.45
CA ASN A 11 -8.60 -31.15 -10.36
C ASN A 11 -9.61 -32.31 -10.31
N GLY A 12 -10.92 -32.03 -10.30
CA GLY A 12 -11.99 -33.02 -10.23
C GLY A 12 -12.81 -33.11 -11.51
N ASN A 13 -13.26 -34.33 -11.85
CA ASN A 13 -14.27 -34.56 -12.88
C ASN A 13 -15.69 -34.12 -12.46
N ASP A 14 -15.86 -33.79 -11.18
CA ASP A 14 -17.09 -33.25 -10.60
C ASP A 14 -16.84 -31.77 -10.25
N PRO A 15 -17.34 -30.83 -11.06
CA PRO A 15 -17.16 -29.41 -10.83
C PRO A 15 -17.70 -28.92 -9.48
N SER A 16 -18.72 -29.59 -8.90
CA SER A 16 -19.33 -29.19 -7.63
C SER A 16 -18.43 -29.34 -6.40
N VAL A 17 -17.31 -30.06 -6.54
CA VAL A 17 -16.30 -30.24 -5.49
C VAL A 17 -14.97 -29.57 -5.82
N ASN A 18 -14.86 -28.90 -6.98
CA ASN A 18 -13.67 -28.13 -7.31
C ASN A 18 -13.53 -26.94 -6.36
N ARG A 19 -12.29 -26.74 -5.88
CA ARG A 19 -11.90 -25.56 -5.11
C ARG A 19 -10.95 -24.75 -5.97
N ASN A 20 -11.37 -23.54 -6.33
CA ASN A 20 -10.66 -22.69 -7.29
C ASN A 20 -9.65 -21.74 -6.62
N GLY A 21 -9.24 -22.04 -5.40
CA GLY A 21 -8.25 -21.27 -4.66
C GLY A 21 -8.80 -20.76 -3.33
N GLY A 22 -8.14 -19.76 -2.77
CA GLY A 22 -8.56 -19.15 -1.52
C GLY A 22 -7.58 -18.13 -0.97
N LEU A 23 -7.91 -17.65 0.21
CA LEU A 23 -7.06 -16.82 1.05
C LEU A 23 -6.79 -17.57 2.35
N ILE A 24 -5.56 -17.48 2.83
CA ILE A 24 -5.16 -18.02 4.13
C ILE A 24 -4.32 -16.98 4.86
N VAL A 25 -4.59 -16.82 6.15
CA VAL A 25 -3.83 -15.93 7.02
C VAL A 25 -3.09 -16.77 8.05
N TYR A 26 -1.80 -16.50 8.15
CA TYR A 26 -0.92 -17.04 9.17
C TYR A 26 -0.62 -15.99 10.22
N GLU A 27 -0.81 -16.35 11.48
CA GLU A 27 -0.42 -15.55 12.63
C GLU A 27 0.94 -16.03 13.16
N LEU A 28 1.82 -15.09 13.45
CA LEU A 28 3.11 -15.36 14.09
C LEU A 28 2.87 -15.72 15.54
N ILE A 29 3.25 -16.94 15.93
CA ILE A 29 3.06 -17.47 17.28
C ILE A 29 4.27 -17.21 18.15
N SER A 30 5.47 -17.27 17.58
CA SER A 30 6.70 -16.96 18.30
C SER A 30 7.78 -16.45 17.36
N ASP A 31 8.54 -15.47 17.84
CA ASP A 31 9.77 -15.01 17.22
C ASP A 31 10.95 -15.22 18.19
N SER A 32 11.93 -16.02 17.78
CA SER A 32 13.18 -16.20 18.52
C SER A 32 14.38 -15.51 17.86
N GLY A 33 14.15 -14.56 16.94
CA GLY A 33 15.12 -13.85 16.13
C GLY A 33 15.81 -14.69 15.04
N THR A 34 15.67 -16.01 15.10
CA THR A 34 16.30 -16.98 14.18
C THR A 34 15.35 -18.08 13.75
N ASN A 35 14.20 -18.21 14.41
CA ASN A 35 13.13 -19.12 14.04
C ASN A 35 11.81 -18.41 14.29
N TRP A 36 10.95 -18.45 13.27
CA TRP A 36 9.58 -18.00 13.35
C TRP A 36 8.66 -19.20 13.32
N THR A 37 7.67 -19.21 14.21
CA THR A 37 6.61 -20.21 14.17
C THR A 37 5.30 -19.55 13.83
N PHE A 38 4.56 -20.14 12.90
CA PHE A 38 3.29 -19.62 12.41
C PHE A 38 2.18 -20.63 12.62
N SER A 39 0.96 -20.15 12.80
CA SER A 39 -0.25 -20.96 12.75
C SER A 39 -1.31 -20.30 11.88
N VAL A 40 -2.25 -21.08 11.34
CA VAL A 40 -3.39 -20.50 10.63
C VAL A 40 -4.25 -19.72 11.63
N LYS A 41 -4.49 -18.45 11.33
CA LYS A 41 -5.30 -17.56 12.15
C LYS A 41 -6.76 -18.06 12.20
N SER A 42 -7.40 -17.91 13.35
CA SER A 42 -8.83 -18.20 13.48
C SER A 42 -9.64 -17.39 12.46
N GLY A 43 -10.66 -18.01 11.86
CA GLY A 43 -11.45 -17.42 10.76
C GLY A 43 -10.97 -17.80 9.36
N TRP A 44 -9.77 -18.36 9.24
CA TRP A 44 -9.15 -18.77 7.97
C TRP A 44 -9.01 -20.31 7.88
N PRO A 45 -8.89 -20.90 6.67
CA PRO A 45 -8.85 -20.26 5.35
C PRO A 45 -10.24 -19.90 4.80
N PHE A 46 -10.27 -18.89 3.94
CA PHE A 46 -11.38 -18.66 3.01
C PHE A 46 -11.13 -19.45 1.74
N VAL A 47 -12.06 -20.34 1.37
CA VAL A 47 -11.92 -21.20 0.19
C VAL A 47 -12.99 -20.84 -0.83
N MET A 48 -12.59 -20.69 -2.10
CA MET A 48 -13.52 -20.42 -3.20
C MET A 48 -14.04 -21.73 -3.81
N PRO A 49 -15.34 -22.03 -3.68
CA PRO A 49 -15.99 -23.05 -4.49
C PRO A 49 -16.17 -22.57 -5.95
N ASP A 50 -16.21 -23.53 -6.88
CA ASP A 50 -16.66 -23.30 -8.26
C ASP A 50 -18.18 -23.12 -8.27
N ASP A 51 -18.66 -21.87 -8.30
CA ASP A 51 -20.08 -21.51 -8.16
C ASP A 51 -20.64 -20.75 -9.38
N MET A 52 -19.83 -20.49 -10.42
CA MET A 52 -20.22 -19.63 -11.56
C MET A 52 -20.17 -20.36 -12.91
N GLY A 53 -21.01 -19.92 -13.86
CA GLY A 53 -21.11 -20.50 -15.19
C GLY A 53 -21.48 -19.53 -16.32
N ALA A 54 -21.43 -20.00 -17.58
CA ALA A 54 -21.79 -19.23 -18.77
C ALA A 54 -23.30 -19.25 -19.07
N GLY A 55 -23.97 -18.08 -19.00
CA GLY A 55 -25.36 -17.89 -19.46
C GLY A 55 -26.25 -17.08 -18.51
N VAL A 56 -27.43 -16.68 -18.98
CA VAL A 56 -28.36 -15.82 -18.23
C VAL A 56 -29.01 -16.62 -17.10
N GLY A 57 -28.74 -16.25 -15.84
CA GLY A 57 -29.36 -16.82 -14.64
C GLY A 57 -28.68 -18.08 -14.05
N ALA A 58 -27.47 -18.43 -14.47
CA ALA A 58 -26.81 -19.64 -13.97
C ALA A 58 -26.19 -19.46 -12.57
N ARG A 59 -26.78 -20.15 -11.58
CA ARG A 59 -26.08 -20.79 -10.45
C ARG A 59 -25.72 -22.22 -10.87
N ASP A 60 -24.55 -22.71 -10.45
CA ASP A 60 -24.02 -24.09 -10.49
C ASP A 60 -23.17 -24.52 -11.72
N PRO A 61 -22.10 -25.32 -11.49
CA PRO A 61 -20.71 -25.04 -11.88
C PRO A 61 -20.34 -25.38 -13.32
N ASP A 62 -19.44 -24.59 -13.92
CA ASP A 62 -18.95 -24.80 -15.29
C ASP A 62 -17.57 -25.49 -15.39
N GLY A 63 -16.89 -25.72 -14.27
CA GLY A 63 -15.59 -26.38 -14.22
C GLY A 63 -14.43 -25.49 -14.64
N VAL A 64 -14.63 -24.17 -14.74
CA VAL A 64 -13.59 -23.19 -15.09
C VAL A 64 -12.94 -22.63 -13.81
N CYS A 65 -11.68 -22.18 -13.93
CA CYS A 65 -10.96 -21.55 -12.83
C CYS A 65 -11.49 -20.14 -12.55
N ASP A 66 -12.24 -20.00 -11.46
CA ASP A 66 -12.72 -18.72 -10.92
C ASP A 66 -11.84 -18.17 -9.79
N GLY A 67 -10.56 -18.56 -9.77
CA GLY A 67 -9.65 -18.31 -8.66
C GLY A 67 -9.16 -16.87 -8.52
N ILE A 68 -8.39 -16.67 -7.44
CA ILE A 68 -7.63 -15.44 -7.18
C ILE A 68 -6.31 -15.56 -7.92
N ARG A 69 -6.04 -14.61 -8.82
CA ARG A 69 -4.73 -14.39 -9.43
C ARG A 69 -4.05 -13.12 -8.95
N ALA A 70 -4.82 -12.18 -8.41
CA ALA A 70 -4.31 -10.97 -7.80
C ALA A 70 -3.63 -11.30 -6.47
N ASN A 71 -2.62 -10.51 -6.09
CA ASN A 71 -2.13 -10.55 -4.73
C ASN A 71 -3.19 -9.92 -3.80
N PRO A 72 -3.37 -10.44 -2.58
CA PRO A 72 -4.21 -9.77 -1.60
C PRO A 72 -3.55 -8.46 -1.19
N THR A 73 -4.33 -7.39 -1.09
CA THR A 73 -3.85 -6.09 -0.62
C THR A 73 -4.33 -5.86 0.80
N LEU A 74 -3.50 -5.24 1.63
CA LEU A 74 -3.80 -4.96 3.03
C LEU A 74 -3.87 -3.46 3.26
N GLY A 75 -4.92 -2.98 3.94
CA GLY A 75 -5.10 -1.57 4.27
C GLY A 75 -6.23 -1.37 5.26
N ASP A 76 -6.11 -0.36 6.11
CA ASP A 76 -7.19 0.10 6.99
C ASP A 76 -8.17 0.92 6.14
N ILE A 77 -9.27 0.31 5.74
CA ILE A 77 -10.23 0.93 4.81
C ILE A 77 -11.45 1.51 5.52
N ASP A 78 -11.65 1.18 6.80
CA ASP A 78 -12.78 1.68 7.59
C ASP A 78 -12.38 2.50 8.83
N GLY A 79 -11.08 2.74 9.01
CA GLY A 79 -10.51 3.65 9.99
C GLY A 79 -10.50 3.10 11.41
N ASP A 80 -10.62 1.77 11.57
CA ASP A 80 -10.63 1.12 12.88
C ASP A 80 -9.23 0.81 13.43
N GLY A 81 -8.19 0.97 12.61
CA GLY A 81 -6.78 0.78 12.95
C GLY A 81 -6.27 -0.65 12.75
N ASP A 82 -7.13 -1.61 12.39
CA ASP A 82 -6.74 -2.92 11.89
C ASP A 82 -6.66 -2.89 10.35
N LEU A 83 -5.97 -3.87 9.74
CA LEU A 83 -5.85 -3.95 8.27
C LEU A 83 -6.85 -4.95 7.71
N GLU A 84 -7.65 -4.51 6.73
CA GLU A 84 -8.51 -5.36 5.94
C GLU A 84 -7.74 -6.04 4.81
N ILE A 85 -8.27 -7.18 4.37
CA ILE A 85 -7.76 -7.98 3.26
C ILE A 85 -8.66 -7.80 2.06
N ILE A 86 -8.11 -7.18 1.01
CA ILE A 86 -8.80 -6.86 -0.22
C ILE A 86 -8.40 -7.89 -1.27
N SER A 87 -9.39 -8.42 -1.99
CA SER A 87 -9.16 -9.41 -3.03
C SER A 87 -10.16 -9.31 -4.17
N ILE A 88 -9.66 -9.38 -5.40
CA ILE A 88 -10.46 -9.60 -6.61
C ILE A 88 -10.16 -10.98 -7.19
N ALA A 89 -11.21 -11.67 -7.65
CA ALA A 89 -11.12 -12.98 -8.26
C ALA A 89 -12.00 -13.05 -9.51
N PHE A 90 -11.80 -14.07 -10.35
CA PHE A 90 -12.57 -14.24 -11.59
C PHE A 90 -14.05 -14.56 -11.37
N ASP A 91 -14.43 -14.90 -10.14
CA ASP A 91 -15.80 -15.19 -9.71
C ASP A 91 -16.74 -13.96 -9.66
N ARG A 92 -16.32 -12.84 -10.25
CA ARG A 92 -17.09 -11.60 -10.43
C ARG A 92 -17.34 -10.84 -9.12
N ARG A 93 -16.40 -10.91 -8.18
CA ARG A 93 -16.50 -10.18 -6.91
C ARG A 93 -15.21 -9.46 -6.55
N ILE A 94 -15.38 -8.32 -5.90
CA ILE A 94 -14.34 -7.66 -5.11
C ILE A 94 -14.74 -7.81 -3.65
N ARG A 95 -13.80 -8.24 -2.82
CA ARG A 95 -14.02 -8.57 -1.41
C ARG A 95 -13.13 -7.75 -0.51
N ALA A 96 -13.66 -7.45 0.67
CA ALA A 96 -12.89 -6.99 1.81
C ALA A 96 -13.26 -7.86 3.02
N PHE A 97 -12.23 -8.28 3.77
CA PHE A 97 -12.38 -9.03 5.02
C PHE A 97 -11.57 -8.34 6.10
N HIS A 98 -12.08 -8.29 7.32
CA HIS A 98 -11.23 -8.00 8.47
C HIS A 98 -10.19 -9.11 8.65
N HIS A 99 -9.10 -8.79 9.35
CA HIS A 99 -8.02 -9.74 9.61
C HIS A 99 -8.50 -11.04 10.31
N ASP A 100 -9.63 -11.03 11.02
CA ASP A 100 -10.25 -12.18 11.69
C ASP A 100 -11.12 -13.06 10.77
N GLY A 101 -11.19 -12.72 9.48
CA GLY A 101 -11.95 -13.45 8.45
C GLY A 101 -13.44 -13.08 8.37
N THR A 102 -13.93 -12.15 9.20
CA THR A 102 -15.26 -11.58 9.02
C THR A 102 -15.30 -10.63 7.82
N VAL A 103 -16.46 -10.49 7.18
CA VAL A 103 -16.63 -9.63 6.00
C VAL A 103 -16.86 -8.20 6.46
N VAL A 104 -16.17 -7.25 5.82
CA VAL A 104 -16.35 -5.82 6.08
C VAL A 104 -17.78 -5.41 5.72
N ASN A 105 -18.38 -4.52 6.50
CA ASN A 105 -19.74 -4.08 6.26
C ASN A 105 -19.87 -3.43 4.87
N GLY A 106 -20.89 -3.83 4.10
CA GLY A 106 -21.10 -3.35 2.73
C GLY A 106 -20.46 -4.21 1.64
N TRP A 107 -19.62 -5.18 2.00
CA TRP A 107 -18.93 -6.07 1.06
C TRP A 107 -19.60 -7.47 0.97
N PRO A 108 -19.36 -8.24 -0.11
CA PRO A 108 -18.58 -7.90 -1.32
C PRO A 108 -19.37 -7.04 -2.32
N ILE A 109 -18.63 -6.37 -3.21
CA ILE A 109 -19.18 -5.83 -4.45
C ILE A 109 -19.36 -7.00 -5.41
N ASP A 110 -20.62 -7.31 -5.72
CA ASP A 110 -20.97 -8.37 -6.67
C ASP A 110 -22.32 -8.16 -7.38
N ARG A 111 -22.44 -8.80 -8.55
CA ARG A 111 -23.68 -8.77 -9.34
C ARG A 111 -24.91 -9.25 -8.57
N ALA A 112 -24.78 -10.23 -7.68
CA ALA A 112 -25.92 -10.82 -6.97
C ALA A 112 -26.55 -9.84 -5.97
N ASN A 113 -25.76 -8.87 -5.49
CA ASN A 113 -26.21 -7.75 -4.66
C ASN A 113 -26.78 -6.58 -5.48
N GLY A 114 -26.76 -6.67 -6.82
CA GLY A 114 -27.25 -5.63 -7.71
C GLY A 114 -26.17 -4.68 -8.21
N ASP A 115 -24.89 -4.96 -7.90
CA ASP A 115 -23.77 -4.12 -8.31
C ASP A 115 -23.44 -4.28 -9.79
N ILE A 116 -22.75 -3.27 -10.32
CA ILE A 116 -22.44 -3.14 -11.75
C ILE A 116 -21.21 -3.96 -12.19
N ILE A 117 -20.56 -4.70 -11.29
CA ILE A 117 -19.44 -5.58 -11.64
C ILE A 117 -19.95 -6.83 -12.38
N LEU A 118 -19.53 -7.00 -13.63
CA LEU A 118 -19.91 -8.13 -14.47
C LEU A 118 -18.82 -9.20 -14.54
N ARG A 119 -17.55 -8.83 -14.39
CA ARG A 119 -16.42 -9.76 -14.37
C ARG A 119 -15.43 -9.39 -13.29
N GLY A 120 -14.69 -10.39 -12.83
CA GLY A 120 -13.55 -10.20 -11.95
C GLY A 120 -12.35 -9.53 -12.63
N GLY A 121 -11.18 -9.69 -12.01
CA GLY A 121 -9.93 -9.14 -12.49
C GLY A 121 -8.73 -9.93 -11.98
N GLN A 122 -7.55 -9.48 -12.42
CA GLN A 122 -6.25 -10.02 -12.01
C GLN A 122 -5.33 -8.96 -11.39
N SER A 123 -5.77 -7.70 -11.43
CA SER A 123 -5.06 -6.56 -10.86
C SER A 123 -5.05 -6.70 -9.34
N SER A 124 -3.88 -6.58 -8.72
CA SER A 124 -3.81 -6.40 -7.27
C SER A 124 -4.26 -4.98 -6.96
N ALA A 125 -5.02 -4.80 -5.88
CA ALA A 125 -5.51 -3.47 -5.53
C ALA A 125 -4.36 -2.57 -5.09
N ALA A 126 -4.47 -1.28 -5.39
CA ALA A 126 -3.78 -0.24 -4.65
C ALA A 126 -4.72 0.33 -3.59
N ILE A 127 -4.15 0.83 -2.51
CA ILE A 127 -4.89 1.46 -1.41
C ILE A 127 -4.30 2.85 -1.15
N GLY A 128 -5.14 3.83 -0.87
CA GLY A 128 -4.70 5.17 -0.51
C GLY A 128 -5.87 6.13 -0.37
N ASP A 129 -5.68 7.17 0.43
CA ASP A 129 -6.64 8.28 0.56
C ASP A 129 -6.59 9.11 -0.72
N ILE A 130 -7.52 8.85 -1.64
CA ILE A 130 -7.56 9.54 -2.93
C ILE A 130 -8.56 10.69 -2.94
N ASP A 131 -9.56 10.68 -2.05
CA ASP A 131 -10.51 11.80 -1.97
C ASP A 131 -10.25 12.75 -0.79
N ASN A 132 -9.13 12.56 -0.09
CA ASN A 132 -8.61 13.37 1.01
C ASN A 132 -9.60 13.46 2.19
N ASP A 133 -10.37 12.40 2.43
CA ASP A 133 -11.33 12.32 3.54
C ASP A 133 -10.72 11.73 4.83
N GLY A 134 -9.49 11.21 4.74
CA GLY A 134 -8.73 10.62 5.83
C GLY A 134 -8.94 9.11 6.02
N LEU A 135 -9.74 8.47 5.18
CA LEU A 135 -9.82 7.02 5.03
C LEU A 135 -9.10 6.60 3.74
N ASN A 136 -8.80 5.31 3.61
CA ASN A 136 -8.19 4.81 2.39
C ASN A 136 -9.23 4.19 1.45
N GLU A 137 -9.10 4.51 0.16
CA GLU A 137 -9.89 3.93 -0.91
C GLU A 137 -9.13 2.78 -1.57
N ILE A 138 -9.89 1.96 -2.28
CA ILE A 138 -9.40 0.78 -2.99
C ILE A 138 -9.46 1.04 -4.48
N ILE A 139 -8.31 0.99 -5.15
CA ILE A 139 -8.18 1.19 -6.59
C ILE A 139 -7.88 -0.15 -7.25
N ILE A 140 -8.76 -0.61 -8.15
CA ILE A 140 -8.66 -1.94 -8.77
C ILE A 140 -8.97 -1.89 -10.27
N GLY A 141 -8.06 -2.44 -11.06
CA GLY A 141 -8.30 -2.76 -12.46
C GLY A 141 -9.11 -4.05 -12.63
N THR A 142 -10.11 -4.05 -13.51
CA THR A 142 -10.94 -5.24 -13.75
C THR A 142 -10.89 -5.70 -15.21
N ASN A 143 -11.42 -6.90 -15.44
CA ASN A 143 -11.82 -7.36 -16.77
C ASN A 143 -13.31 -7.08 -17.04
N SER A 144 -13.97 -6.31 -16.17
CA SER A 144 -15.40 -6.02 -16.26
C SER A 144 -15.65 -4.93 -17.28
N PRO A 145 -16.44 -5.17 -18.33
CA PRO A 145 -16.92 -4.09 -19.16
C PRO A 145 -17.87 -3.18 -18.37
N PRO A 146 -18.07 -1.92 -18.82
CA PRO A 146 -19.15 -1.08 -18.30
C PRO A 146 -20.49 -1.78 -18.50
N TRP A 147 -21.30 -1.80 -17.44
CA TRP A 147 -22.57 -2.53 -17.41
C TRP A 147 -23.56 -1.89 -16.45
N ASN A 148 -24.82 -1.70 -16.87
CA ASN A 148 -25.86 -1.11 -16.02
C ASN A 148 -26.65 -2.10 -15.15
N GLY A 149 -26.09 -3.28 -14.89
CA GLY A 149 -26.79 -4.33 -14.16
C GLY A 149 -27.94 -4.97 -14.96
N ASP A 150 -28.54 -6.01 -14.39
CA ASP A 150 -29.63 -6.76 -15.04
C ASP A 150 -30.93 -5.93 -15.18
N ASN A 151 -31.08 -4.92 -14.32
CA ASN A 151 -32.21 -3.99 -14.33
C ASN A 151 -31.96 -2.76 -15.22
N GLY A 152 -30.75 -2.57 -15.74
CA GLY A 152 -30.37 -1.41 -16.54
C GLY A 152 -30.38 -0.09 -15.76
N LEU A 153 -30.24 -0.13 -14.43
CA LEU A 153 -30.29 1.05 -13.54
C LEU A 153 -28.91 1.52 -13.05
N GLY A 154 -27.82 0.92 -13.55
CA GLY A 154 -26.47 1.40 -13.26
C GLY A 154 -26.22 2.83 -13.75
N SER A 155 -25.11 3.40 -13.29
CA SER A 155 -24.73 4.79 -13.53
C SER A 155 -24.17 5.07 -14.93
N PHE A 156 -23.90 4.05 -15.73
CA PHE A 156 -23.38 4.23 -17.08
C PHE A 156 -24.47 4.69 -18.07
N PRO A 157 -24.10 5.35 -19.18
CA PRO A 157 -25.03 5.67 -20.26
C PRO A 157 -25.83 4.44 -20.77
N PRO A 158 -27.08 4.60 -21.27
CA PRO A 158 -27.94 3.48 -21.65
C PRO A 158 -27.36 2.50 -22.69
N GLN A 159 -26.36 2.92 -23.46
CA GLN A 159 -25.64 2.04 -24.39
C GLN A 159 -24.97 0.84 -23.68
N TYR A 160 -24.67 0.96 -22.39
CA TYR A 160 -24.04 -0.09 -21.57
C TYR A 160 -25.05 -0.99 -20.85
N ASN A 161 -26.34 -0.91 -21.21
CA ASN A 161 -27.32 -1.95 -20.85
C ASN A 161 -26.98 -3.29 -21.53
N VAL A 162 -26.22 -3.25 -22.62
CA VAL A 162 -25.59 -4.42 -23.25
C VAL A 162 -24.08 -4.29 -23.05
N PRO A 163 -23.44 -5.21 -22.31
CA PRO A 163 -22.00 -5.12 -22.03
C PRO A 163 -21.15 -5.15 -23.30
N ASP A 164 -20.23 -4.19 -23.43
CA ASP A 164 -19.19 -4.19 -24.46
C ASP A 164 -17.91 -4.81 -23.91
N TYR A 165 -17.71 -6.11 -24.19
CA TYR A 165 -16.54 -6.87 -23.72
C TYR A 165 -15.21 -6.48 -24.36
N SER A 166 -15.18 -5.49 -25.27
CA SER A 166 -13.93 -4.88 -25.72
C SER A 166 -13.39 -3.86 -24.70
N LEU A 167 -14.25 -3.39 -23.80
CA LEU A 167 -13.92 -2.40 -22.79
C LEU A 167 -13.68 -3.06 -21.44
N ALA A 168 -13.05 -2.31 -20.55
CA ALA A 168 -12.92 -2.67 -19.15
C ALA A 168 -13.11 -1.46 -18.25
N THR A 169 -13.03 -1.69 -16.93
CA THR A 169 -13.28 -0.66 -15.94
C THR A 169 -12.21 -0.64 -14.86
N LEU A 170 -11.76 0.57 -14.53
CA LEU A 170 -10.98 0.90 -13.34
C LEU A 170 -11.92 1.40 -12.26
N TRP A 171 -11.77 0.90 -11.04
CA TRP A 171 -12.64 1.21 -9.92
C TRP A 171 -11.83 1.94 -8.85
N ALA A 172 -12.46 2.93 -8.21
CA ALA A 172 -12.04 3.45 -6.92
C ALA A 172 -13.24 3.36 -5.97
N ILE A 173 -13.02 2.76 -4.81
CA ILE A 173 -14.08 2.26 -3.92
C ILE A 173 -13.76 2.65 -2.48
N ASN A 174 -14.72 3.24 -1.79
CA ASN A 174 -14.63 3.58 -0.38
C ASN A 174 -14.76 2.33 0.51
N GLY A 175 -14.32 2.41 1.77
CA GLY A 175 -14.45 1.32 2.74
C GLY A 175 -15.88 0.79 2.93
N ASP A 176 -16.89 1.64 2.72
CA ASP A 176 -18.32 1.29 2.81
C ASP A 176 -18.91 0.68 1.52
N SER A 177 -18.05 0.36 0.55
CA SER A 177 -18.34 -0.16 -0.80
C SER A 177 -19.00 0.82 -1.77
N SER A 178 -19.19 2.09 -1.39
CA SER A 178 -19.59 3.13 -2.32
C SER A 178 -18.47 3.49 -3.29
N LEU A 179 -18.82 4.03 -4.46
CA LEU A 179 -17.86 4.45 -5.47
C LEU A 179 -17.40 5.88 -5.19
N VAL A 180 -16.09 6.11 -5.34
CA VAL A 180 -15.52 7.45 -5.39
C VAL A 180 -16.14 8.21 -6.57
N PRO A 181 -16.51 9.49 -6.41
CA PRO A 181 -17.04 10.30 -7.50
C PRO A 181 -16.12 10.29 -8.74
N GLY A 182 -16.70 10.04 -9.92
CA GLY A 182 -15.94 9.91 -11.17
C GLY A 182 -15.64 8.47 -11.58
N PHE A 183 -15.79 7.50 -10.66
CA PHE A 183 -15.56 6.08 -10.91
C PHE A 183 -16.87 5.29 -11.11
N PRO A 184 -16.80 4.13 -11.78
CA PRO A 184 -15.62 3.57 -12.47
C PRO A 184 -15.30 4.25 -13.80
N ILE A 185 -14.02 4.27 -14.16
CA ILE A 185 -13.51 4.78 -15.44
C ILE A 185 -13.50 3.66 -16.47
N ILE A 186 -13.85 3.98 -17.72
CA ILE A 186 -13.87 3.03 -18.84
C ILE A 186 -12.57 3.10 -19.64
N THR A 187 -11.94 1.94 -19.89
CA THR A 187 -10.77 1.80 -20.76
C THR A 187 -11.08 0.96 -22.00
N GLU A 188 -10.34 1.17 -23.09
CA GLU A 188 -10.50 0.43 -24.35
C GLU A 188 -9.92 -0.99 -24.32
N GLN A 189 -9.36 -1.43 -23.18
CA GLN A 189 -8.83 -2.77 -22.93
C GLN A 189 -8.83 -3.11 -21.45
N ILE A 190 -8.68 -4.41 -21.13
CA ILE A 190 -8.56 -4.88 -19.75
C ILE A 190 -7.33 -4.37 -19.03
N ILE A 191 -7.52 -4.28 -17.71
CA ILE A 191 -6.54 -3.77 -16.77
C ILE A 191 -6.09 -4.96 -15.92
N LYS A 192 -4.99 -5.59 -16.32
CA LYS A 192 -4.31 -6.62 -15.51
C LYS A 192 -3.17 -6.04 -14.67
N SER A 193 -2.62 -4.92 -15.13
CA SER A 193 -1.68 -4.10 -14.41
C SER A 193 -2.27 -3.73 -13.04
N SER A 194 -1.47 -3.85 -11.98
CA SER A 194 -1.89 -3.32 -10.67
C SER A 194 -1.70 -1.80 -10.70
N PRO A 195 -2.63 -1.00 -10.16
CA PRO A 195 -2.50 0.45 -10.18
C PRO A 195 -1.30 0.90 -9.35
N ALA A 196 -0.70 2.01 -9.76
CA ALA A 196 0.25 2.76 -8.95
C ALA A 196 -0.39 4.10 -8.59
N LEU A 197 -0.20 4.52 -7.34
CA LEU A 197 -0.68 5.80 -6.81
C LEU A 197 0.52 6.70 -6.51
N GLY A 198 0.46 7.96 -6.92
CA GLY A 198 1.52 8.93 -6.64
C GLY A 198 1.25 10.27 -7.32
N ASP A 199 1.73 11.35 -6.70
CA ASP A 199 1.70 12.70 -7.27
C ASP A 199 2.70 12.78 -8.43
N ILE A 200 2.20 12.57 -9.66
CA ILE A 200 3.05 12.54 -10.85
C ILE A 200 3.15 13.91 -11.51
N ASP A 201 2.25 14.85 -11.22
CA ASP A 201 2.28 16.17 -11.84
C ASP A 201 2.65 17.33 -10.90
N GLY A 202 2.91 17.01 -9.62
CA GLY A 202 3.48 17.88 -8.61
C GLY A 202 2.47 18.83 -7.97
N ASP A 203 1.17 18.50 -8.00
CA ASP A 203 0.11 19.35 -7.46
C ASP A 203 -0.25 19.05 -5.99
N GLY A 204 0.26 17.93 -5.46
CA GLY A 204 0.09 17.47 -4.08
C GLY A 204 -1.05 16.48 -3.86
N ASP A 205 -1.85 16.16 -4.90
CA ASP A 205 -2.84 15.10 -4.88
C ASP A 205 -2.27 13.82 -5.57
N LEU A 206 -2.88 12.65 -5.32
CA LEU A 206 -2.41 11.39 -5.90
C LEU A 206 -3.01 11.13 -7.28
N GLU A 207 -2.21 10.78 -8.28
CA GLU A 207 -2.71 10.23 -9.53
C GLU A 207 -2.76 8.70 -9.52
N ILE A 208 -3.64 8.15 -10.36
CA ILE A 208 -3.78 6.72 -10.58
C ILE A 208 -3.21 6.35 -11.94
N VAL A 209 -2.17 5.51 -11.96
CA VAL A 209 -1.50 5.05 -13.18
C VAL A 209 -1.73 3.56 -13.41
N VAL A 210 -2.15 3.17 -14.62
CA VAL A 210 -2.35 1.75 -15.00
C VAL A 210 -1.88 1.44 -16.42
N GLY A 211 -1.33 0.24 -16.59
CA GLY A 211 -1.13 -0.37 -17.91
C GLY A 211 -2.37 -1.13 -18.40
N THR A 212 -2.59 -1.12 -19.72
CA THR A 212 -3.67 -1.89 -20.37
C THR A 212 -3.15 -2.83 -21.46
N GLY A 213 -3.84 -3.96 -21.65
CA GLY A 213 -3.50 -4.92 -22.70
C GLY A 213 -4.24 -6.25 -22.61
N GLU A 214 -4.23 -7.03 -23.70
CA GLU A 214 -4.74 -8.42 -23.80
C GLU A 214 -6.22 -8.64 -24.25
N PHE A 215 -6.63 -8.05 -25.37
CA PHE A 215 -7.69 -8.62 -26.22
C PHE A 215 -7.31 -8.61 -27.71
N PRO A 216 -7.25 -9.77 -28.38
CA PRO A 216 -6.95 -9.83 -29.81
C PRO A 216 -8.19 -9.38 -30.61
N GLY A 217 -8.16 -8.17 -31.14
CA GLY A 217 -9.24 -7.70 -32.02
C GLY A 217 -9.30 -6.22 -32.35
N TYR A 218 -8.59 -5.36 -31.60
CA TYR A 218 -8.75 -3.91 -31.76
C TYR A 218 -7.42 -3.15 -31.83
N VAL A 219 -7.45 -2.05 -32.57
CA VAL A 219 -6.30 -1.22 -33.02
C VAL A 219 -5.93 -0.09 -32.05
N ASN A 220 -6.77 0.21 -31.05
CA ASN A 220 -6.60 1.38 -30.17
C ASN A 220 -6.14 1.03 -28.74
N GLY A 221 -5.86 -0.26 -28.48
CA GLY A 221 -5.26 -0.73 -27.23
C GLY A 221 -3.77 -0.44 -27.11
N ARG A 222 -3.14 -0.91 -26.02
CA ARG A 222 -1.70 -0.74 -25.67
C ARG A 222 -1.43 0.67 -25.16
N GLN A 223 -2.09 0.99 -24.06
CA GLN A 223 -2.01 2.30 -23.47
C GLN A 223 -1.63 2.22 -22.00
N VAL A 224 -0.90 3.23 -21.56
CA VAL A 224 -0.71 3.55 -20.15
C VAL A 224 -1.55 4.79 -19.88
N TYR A 225 -2.41 4.71 -18.88
CA TYR A 225 -3.29 5.81 -18.50
C TYR A 225 -2.86 6.39 -17.17
N ALA A 226 -3.12 7.68 -16.98
CA ALA A 226 -3.06 8.36 -15.71
C ALA A 226 -4.32 9.23 -15.54
N TRP A 227 -4.91 9.19 -14.35
CA TRP A 227 -6.07 10.02 -13.97
C TRP A 227 -5.85 10.66 -12.62
N HIS A 228 -6.42 11.86 -12.44
CA HIS A 228 -6.62 12.45 -11.13
C HIS A 228 -7.69 11.68 -10.36
N THR A 229 -7.80 11.98 -9.07
CA THR A 229 -8.72 11.33 -8.13
C THR A 229 -10.20 11.59 -8.42
N ASP A 230 -10.53 12.59 -9.25
CA ASP A 230 -11.88 12.85 -9.75
C ASP A 230 -12.23 12.09 -11.05
N GLY A 231 -11.28 11.28 -11.53
CA GLY A 231 -11.37 10.49 -12.77
C GLY A 231 -11.14 11.26 -14.05
N THR A 232 -10.72 12.54 -13.98
CA THR A 232 -10.27 13.28 -15.15
C THR A 232 -8.87 12.85 -15.58
N PRO A 233 -8.56 12.82 -16.89
CA PRO A 233 -7.25 12.40 -17.36
C PRO A 233 -6.19 13.45 -17.04
N VAL A 234 -5.02 13.00 -16.59
CA VAL A 234 -3.85 13.85 -16.39
C VAL A 234 -3.39 14.41 -17.73
N SER A 235 -2.92 15.66 -17.75
CA SER A 235 -2.47 16.31 -18.98
C SER A 235 -1.33 15.53 -19.64
N GLY A 236 -1.49 15.19 -20.93
CA GLY A 236 -0.49 14.43 -21.70
C GLY A 236 -0.71 12.91 -21.73
N TRP A 237 -1.68 12.42 -20.95
CA TRP A 237 -2.09 11.02 -20.89
C TRP A 237 -3.40 10.78 -21.65
N PRO A 238 -3.64 9.55 -22.15
CA PRO A 238 -2.80 8.34 -22.07
C PRO A 238 -1.62 8.31 -23.04
N LYS A 239 -0.67 7.39 -22.80
CA LYS A 239 0.48 7.11 -23.66
C LYS A 239 0.29 5.81 -24.43
N SER A 240 0.48 5.85 -25.75
CA SER A 240 0.48 4.65 -26.59
C SER A 240 1.82 3.91 -26.53
N THR A 241 1.75 2.59 -26.45
CA THR A 241 2.91 1.69 -26.42
C THR A 241 2.91 0.74 -27.61
N SER A 242 4.05 0.08 -27.84
CA SER A 242 4.23 -0.84 -28.96
C SER A 242 3.46 -2.15 -28.76
N ASP A 243 3.20 -2.55 -27.52
CA ASP A 243 2.46 -3.77 -27.14
C ASP A 243 1.77 -3.64 -25.77
N PHE A 244 1.17 -4.73 -25.30
CA PHE A 244 0.41 -4.82 -24.05
C PHE A 244 1.24 -4.46 -22.81
N MET A 245 0.65 -3.63 -21.94
CA MET A 245 1.20 -3.17 -20.68
C MET A 245 0.56 -3.95 -19.53
N LEU A 246 0.97 -5.21 -19.35
CA LEU A 246 0.43 -6.07 -18.28
C LEU A 246 1.17 -5.90 -16.95
N SER A 247 2.39 -5.38 -17.01
CA SER A 247 3.20 -5.04 -15.84
C SER A 247 2.58 -3.88 -15.06
N SER A 248 2.82 -3.84 -13.75
CA SER A 248 2.46 -2.68 -12.92
C SER A 248 3.46 -1.54 -13.17
N PRO A 249 3.02 -0.27 -13.26
CA PRO A 249 3.94 0.85 -13.32
C PRO A 249 4.70 0.97 -11.99
N ALA A 250 5.89 1.56 -12.06
CA ALA A 250 6.59 2.10 -10.91
C ALA A 250 6.68 3.62 -11.03
N LEU A 251 6.65 4.31 -9.89
CA LEU A 251 6.65 5.76 -9.80
C LEU A 251 7.88 6.22 -9.02
N ALA A 252 8.75 7.01 -9.64
CA ALA A 252 10.00 7.46 -9.04
C ALA A 252 10.50 8.72 -9.71
N ASP A 253 11.15 9.62 -8.95
CA ASP A 253 11.84 10.79 -9.51
C ASP A 253 13.17 10.37 -10.15
N LEU A 254 13.11 9.84 -11.38
CA LEU A 254 14.24 9.22 -12.07
C LEU A 254 15.22 10.28 -12.60
N ASP A 255 14.75 11.48 -12.90
CA ASP A 255 15.58 12.59 -13.39
C ASP A 255 16.04 13.59 -12.31
N GLY A 256 15.57 13.42 -11.07
CA GLY A 256 15.98 14.19 -9.89
C GLY A 256 15.37 15.59 -9.82
N ASN A 257 14.20 15.80 -10.42
CA ASN A 257 13.52 17.09 -10.48
C ASN A 257 12.55 17.34 -9.31
N GLY A 258 12.29 16.32 -8.47
CA GLY A 258 11.40 16.37 -7.31
C GLY A 258 9.94 15.98 -7.60
N VAL A 259 9.61 15.51 -8.80
CA VAL A 259 8.28 15.05 -9.23
C VAL A 259 8.40 13.60 -9.71
N LEU A 260 7.38 12.77 -9.45
CA LEU A 260 7.44 11.36 -9.82
C LEU A 260 7.29 11.14 -11.33
N ASP A 261 8.15 10.29 -11.89
CA ASP A 261 8.05 9.80 -13.26
C ASP A 261 7.32 8.45 -13.32
N VAL A 262 6.83 8.07 -14.50
CA VAL A 262 6.16 6.80 -14.76
C VAL A 262 7.06 5.83 -15.53
N ILE A 263 7.43 4.71 -14.90
CA ILE A 263 8.28 3.66 -15.48
C ILE A 263 7.48 2.37 -15.66
N ILE A 264 7.50 1.78 -16.86
CA ILE A 264 6.76 0.53 -17.12
C ILE A 264 7.37 -0.34 -18.23
N GLY A 265 7.47 -1.63 -17.94
CA GLY A 265 7.98 -2.66 -18.84
C GLY A 265 6.90 -3.20 -19.79
N CYS A 266 7.26 -3.35 -21.06
CA CYS A 266 6.40 -3.95 -22.07
C CYS A 266 6.53 -5.47 -22.09
N GLY A 267 5.40 -6.18 -22.24
CA GLY A 267 5.45 -7.59 -22.58
C GLY A 267 4.24 -8.40 -22.16
N THR A 268 4.04 -9.49 -22.91
CA THR A 268 3.35 -10.68 -22.44
C THR A 268 4.39 -11.79 -22.28
N GLY A 269 4.09 -12.81 -21.48
CA GLY A 269 4.97 -13.99 -21.35
C GLY A 269 5.09 -14.84 -22.63
N GLY A 270 4.56 -14.40 -23.78
CA GLY A 270 4.55 -15.14 -25.04
C GLY A 270 4.88 -14.29 -26.28
N PRO A 271 5.21 -14.91 -27.42
CA PRO A 271 5.55 -14.20 -28.65
C PRO A 271 4.31 -13.54 -29.31
N PRO A 272 4.43 -12.34 -29.91
CA PRO A 272 5.65 -11.55 -30.07
C PRO A 272 6.12 -10.93 -28.74
N PHE A 273 7.42 -11.03 -28.50
CA PHE A 273 8.06 -10.50 -27.31
C PHE A 273 8.23 -8.99 -27.44
N CYS A 274 7.56 -8.24 -26.58
CA CYS A 274 7.87 -6.84 -26.40
C CYS A 274 9.01 -6.71 -25.39
N SER A 275 10.02 -5.90 -25.72
CA SER A 275 11.23 -5.73 -24.92
C SER A 275 11.54 -4.25 -24.62
N THR A 276 10.52 -3.40 -24.74
CA THR A 276 10.63 -1.96 -24.55
C THR A 276 10.31 -1.60 -23.10
N LEU A 277 11.23 -0.92 -22.43
CA LEU A 277 11.00 -0.21 -21.18
C LEU A 277 10.67 1.25 -21.52
N TYR A 278 9.59 1.75 -20.95
CA TYR A 278 9.18 3.14 -21.10
C TYR A 278 9.40 3.90 -19.78
N ALA A 279 9.79 5.16 -19.90
CA ALA A 279 9.80 6.12 -18.80
C ALA A 279 9.32 7.49 -19.31
N TRP A 280 8.40 8.10 -18.59
CA TRP A 280 7.84 9.42 -18.91
C TRP A 280 7.79 10.32 -17.69
N ASP A 281 7.97 11.62 -17.88
CA ASP A 281 7.61 12.61 -16.86
C ASP A 281 6.08 12.65 -16.65
N GLY A 282 5.64 13.31 -15.59
CA GLY A 282 4.21 13.54 -15.27
C GLY A 282 3.38 14.12 -16.40
N SER A 283 4.00 14.97 -17.23
CA SER A 283 3.37 15.59 -18.41
C SER A 283 3.34 14.67 -19.64
N GLY A 284 3.86 13.45 -19.52
CA GLY A 284 3.90 12.44 -20.57
C GLY A 284 5.01 12.63 -21.61
N ASN A 285 6.04 13.43 -21.33
CA ASN A 285 7.23 13.52 -22.20
C ASN A 285 8.17 12.34 -21.90
N ASN A 286 8.88 11.83 -22.91
CA ASN A 286 9.87 10.78 -22.66
C ASN A 286 11.03 11.34 -21.84
N LEU A 287 11.47 10.60 -20.84
CA LEU A 287 12.73 10.88 -20.16
C LEU A 287 13.94 10.60 -21.08
N PRO A 288 15.10 11.23 -20.81
CA PRO A 288 16.33 10.95 -21.53
C PRO A 288 16.65 9.45 -21.57
N GLY A 289 16.97 8.92 -22.75
CA GLY A 289 17.27 7.49 -22.94
C GLY A 289 16.06 6.58 -23.13
N PHE A 290 14.84 7.09 -22.94
CA PHE A 290 13.61 6.32 -23.10
C PHE A 290 12.83 6.65 -24.38
N PRO A 291 12.13 5.66 -24.99
CA PRO A 291 12.05 4.26 -24.57
C PRO A 291 13.36 3.49 -24.76
N PHE A 292 13.68 2.64 -23.79
CA PHE A 292 14.86 1.78 -23.77
C PHE A 292 14.50 0.37 -24.25
N ASN A 293 15.31 -0.24 -25.13
CA ASN A 293 15.05 -1.60 -25.60
C ASN A 293 16.02 -2.59 -24.95
N THR A 294 15.48 -3.55 -24.21
CA THR A 294 16.24 -4.68 -23.70
C THR A 294 16.25 -5.81 -24.73
N PRO A 295 17.16 -6.81 -24.61
CA PRO A 295 17.12 -8.00 -25.44
C PRO A 295 16.03 -9.02 -25.03
N TYR A 296 15.26 -8.77 -23.96
CA TYR A 296 14.36 -9.75 -23.35
C TYR A 296 12.97 -9.15 -23.02
N THR A 297 11.96 -10.00 -22.79
CA THR A 297 10.64 -9.50 -22.38
C THR A 297 10.63 -8.97 -20.96
N LEU A 298 9.80 -7.96 -20.69
CA LEU A 298 9.65 -7.33 -19.38
C LEU A 298 8.21 -7.48 -18.85
N PRO A 299 7.73 -8.70 -18.55
CA PRO A 299 6.35 -8.91 -18.14
C PRO A 299 6.08 -8.57 -16.66
N TYR A 300 7.13 -8.23 -15.88
CA TYR A 300 7.06 -7.98 -14.44
C TYR A 300 7.31 -6.51 -14.10
N ALA A 301 6.87 -6.09 -12.91
CA ALA A 301 7.01 -4.72 -12.45
C ALA A 301 8.49 -4.33 -12.33
N PRO A 302 8.90 -3.16 -12.84
CA PRO A 302 10.21 -2.60 -12.54
C PRO A 302 10.29 -2.23 -11.05
N ILE A 303 11.48 -2.39 -10.47
CA ILE A 303 11.82 -1.83 -9.15
C ILE A 303 12.86 -0.75 -9.37
N ILE A 304 12.74 0.35 -8.64
CA ILE A 304 13.63 1.50 -8.77
C ILE A 304 14.32 1.65 -7.42
N ALA A 305 15.65 1.77 -7.42
CA ALA A 305 16.46 1.95 -6.22
C ALA A 305 17.86 2.44 -6.61
N ASP A 306 18.49 3.24 -5.75
CA ASP A 306 19.93 3.52 -5.81
C ASP A 306 20.67 2.30 -5.23
N ILE A 307 21.07 1.38 -6.11
CA ILE A 307 21.67 0.10 -5.69
C ILE A 307 23.20 0.15 -5.64
N ASP A 308 23.82 1.18 -6.24
CA ASP A 308 25.28 1.33 -6.25
C ASP A 308 25.80 2.47 -5.34
N GLY A 309 24.88 3.24 -4.75
CA GLY A 309 25.13 4.28 -3.77
C GLY A 309 25.62 5.59 -4.37
N ASP A 310 25.33 5.84 -5.66
CA ASP A 310 25.77 7.03 -6.39
C ASP A 310 24.78 8.21 -6.34
N ASN A 311 23.65 8.03 -5.63
CA ASN A 311 22.49 8.93 -5.54
C ASN A 311 21.71 9.14 -6.83
N ASN A 312 21.94 8.33 -7.87
CA ASN A 312 21.02 8.18 -8.98
C ASN A 312 20.25 6.87 -8.82
N LEU A 313 19.06 6.83 -9.43
CA LEU A 313 18.17 5.68 -9.29
C LEU A 313 18.36 4.70 -10.45
N GLU A 314 18.62 3.44 -10.14
CA GLU A 314 18.61 2.38 -11.14
C GLU A 314 17.22 1.77 -11.29
N ILE A 315 16.95 1.21 -12.47
CA ILE A 315 15.77 0.42 -12.78
C ILE A 315 16.16 -1.05 -12.83
N ILE A 316 15.68 -1.83 -11.88
CA ILE A 316 15.86 -3.27 -11.75
C ILE A 316 14.67 -3.99 -12.39
N LEU A 317 14.97 -4.88 -13.33
CA LEU A 317 13.99 -5.66 -14.09
C LEU A 317 14.32 -7.16 -14.02
N THR A 318 13.30 -8.00 -14.12
CA THR A 318 13.47 -9.45 -14.27
C THR A 318 13.10 -9.91 -15.67
N SER A 319 13.94 -10.78 -16.25
CA SER A 319 13.73 -11.36 -17.57
C SER A 319 13.24 -12.80 -17.48
N LEU A 320 12.04 -13.05 -18.04
CA LEU A 320 11.45 -14.39 -18.16
C LEU A 320 12.33 -15.36 -18.98
N ALA A 321 13.09 -14.84 -19.95
CA ALA A 321 13.78 -15.66 -20.95
C ALA A 321 15.19 -16.10 -20.54
N THR A 322 15.77 -15.50 -19.51
CA THR A 322 17.22 -15.63 -19.24
C THR A 322 17.61 -15.85 -17.80
N ASP A 323 16.66 -16.06 -16.88
CA ASP A 323 16.92 -16.31 -15.47
C ASP A 323 17.76 -15.19 -14.81
N LYS A 324 17.68 -13.97 -15.36
CA LYS A 324 18.58 -12.84 -15.05
C LYS A 324 17.84 -11.60 -14.58
N VAL A 325 18.56 -10.84 -13.76
CA VAL A 325 18.27 -9.44 -13.42
C VAL A 325 18.90 -8.51 -14.45
N ILE A 326 18.18 -7.48 -14.87
CA ILE A 326 18.68 -6.41 -15.74
C ILE A 326 18.62 -5.12 -14.92
N VAL A 327 19.73 -4.39 -14.88
CA VAL A 327 19.81 -3.06 -14.30
C VAL A 327 19.93 -2.06 -15.45
N VAL A 328 19.12 -1.02 -15.44
CA VAL A 328 19.16 0.10 -16.39
C VAL A 328 19.39 1.37 -15.60
N GLN A 329 20.33 2.22 -16.03
CA GLN A 329 20.59 3.47 -15.32
C GLN A 329 19.43 4.46 -15.52
N HIS A 330 19.34 5.44 -14.63
CA HIS A 330 18.34 6.51 -14.66
C HIS A 330 18.23 7.25 -16.02
N ASP A 331 19.32 7.34 -16.78
CA ASP A 331 19.40 8.03 -18.07
C ASP A 331 19.18 7.12 -19.29
N GLY A 332 18.74 5.88 -19.06
CA GLY A 332 18.55 4.86 -20.09
C GLY A 332 19.87 4.39 -20.74
N SER A 333 21.03 4.68 -20.15
CA SER A 333 22.28 4.06 -20.55
C SER A 333 22.35 2.61 -20.05
N ASN A 334 23.07 1.76 -20.80
CA ASN A 334 23.27 0.39 -20.38
C ASN A 334 24.12 0.39 -19.10
N SER A 335 23.55 -0.07 -17.99
CA SER A 335 24.38 -0.78 -17.02
C SER A 335 24.91 -2.03 -17.74
N PRO A 336 26.21 -2.37 -17.67
CA PRO A 336 26.67 -3.63 -18.25
C PRO A 336 25.75 -4.74 -17.72
N ILE A 337 25.09 -5.51 -18.61
CA ILE A 337 24.22 -6.61 -18.20
C ILE A 337 24.96 -7.37 -17.12
N ASP A 338 24.51 -7.26 -15.89
CA ASP A 338 25.25 -7.81 -14.78
C ASP A 338 25.10 -9.33 -14.84
N THR A 339 26.07 -9.96 -15.49
CA THR A 339 26.10 -11.41 -15.61
C THR A 339 26.37 -12.10 -14.27
N SER A 340 26.71 -11.34 -13.22
CA SER A 340 26.83 -11.86 -11.86
C SER A 340 25.46 -12.17 -11.24
N ARG A 341 24.39 -11.47 -11.65
CA ARG A 341 23.01 -11.64 -11.17
C ARG A 341 22.21 -12.62 -12.01
N ALA A 342 22.78 -13.82 -12.18
CA ALA A 342 22.11 -14.95 -12.82
C ALA A 342 21.58 -15.91 -11.75
N THR A 343 20.29 -16.20 -11.82
CA THR A 343 19.69 -17.29 -11.05
C THR A 343 19.83 -18.60 -11.82
N ASN A 344 19.69 -19.73 -11.13
CA ASN A 344 19.65 -21.06 -11.75
C ASN A 344 18.19 -21.57 -11.91
N ALA A 345 17.21 -20.67 -11.83
CA ALA A 345 15.79 -20.95 -11.81
C ALA A 345 15.04 -19.89 -12.65
N ILE A 346 13.85 -20.24 -13.14
CA ILE A 346 13.03 -19.27 -13.85
C ILE A 346 12.50 -18.26 -12.83
N ILE A 347 12.72 -16.98 -13.12
CA ILE A 347 12.17 -15.87 -12.35
C ILE A 347 10.77 -15.58 -12.87
N LEU A 348 9.77 -15.74 -12.00
CA LEU A 348 8.36 -15.49 -12.31
C LEU A 348 7.72 -14.43 -11.41
N SER A 349 8.54 -13.59 -10.77
CA SER A 349 8.08 -12.53 -9.87
C SER A 349 8.79 -11.21 -10.18
N SER A 350 8.17 -10.10 -9.77
CA SER A 350 8.89 -8.85 -9.55
C SER A 350 9.95 -9.07 -8.46
N PRO A 351 11.11 -8.39 -8.55
CA PRO A 351 12.09 -8.38 -7.47
C PRO A 351 11.61 -7.50 -6.30
N LEU A 352 12.34 -7.56 -5.18
CA LEU A 352 12.23 -6.69 -4.01
C LEU A 352 13.64 -6.14 -3.73
N VAL A 353 13.75 -4.95 -3.15
CA VAL A 353 15.02 -4.40 -2.69
C VAL A 353 14.86 -3.89 -1.26
N ASP A 354 15.74 -4.30 -0.33
CA ASP A 354 15.80 -3.84 1.07
C ASP A 354 17.15 -4.20 1.72
N ASP A 355 17.56 -3.50 2.79
CA ASP A 355 18.73 -3.86 3.62
C ASP A 355 18.33 -4.97 4.61
N LEU A 356 18.50 -6.22 4.18
CA LEU A 356 18.02 -7.40 4.89
C LEU A 356 18.93 -7.83 6.04
N ASP A 357 20.22 -7.53 5.97
CA ASP A 357 21.19 -7.93 7.00
C ASP A 357 21.67 -6.78 7.89
N GLY A 358 21.23 -5.56 7.59
CA GLY A 358 21.49 -4.35 8.38
C GLY A 358 22.90 -3.83 8.21
N ASP A 359 23.56 -4.14 7.09
CA ASP A 359 24.92 -3.69 6.81
C ASP A 359 24.98 -2.31 6.12
N GLY A 360 23.81 -1.78 5.73
CA GLY A 360 23.64 -0.49 5.07
C GLY A 360 23.75 -0.55 3.55
N SER A 361 23.97 -1.71 2.95
CA SER A 361 23.79 -1.97 1.52
C SER A 361 22.39 -2.52 1.27
N LEU A 362 21.91 -2.41 0.03
CA LEU A 362 20.62 -2.99 -0.33
C LEU A 362 20.81 -4.41 -0.84
N GLU A 363 19.86 -5.30 -0.56
CA GLU A 363 19.78 -6.60 -1.18
C GLU A 363 18.65 -6.66 -2.19
N THR A 364 18.93 -7.19 -3.38
CA THR A 364 17.87 -7.58 -4.31
C THR A 364 17.39 -9.00 -3.99
N VAL A 365 16.09 -9.14 -3.66
CA VAL A 365 15.43 -10.42 -3.36
C VAL A 365 14.53 -10.84 -4.50
N ILE A 366 14.64 -12.10 -4.93
CA ILE A 366 13.90 -12.63 -6.08
C ILE A 366 13.36 -14.02 -5.79
N GLY A 367 12.06 -14.20 -6.02
CA GLY A 367 11.44 -15.53 -6.05
C GLY A 367 11.67 -16.21 -7.41
N GLY A 368 12.17 -17.44 -7.38
CA GLY A 368 12.31 -18.27 -8.58
C GLY A 368 11.82 -19.69 -8.36
N ALA A 369 11.51 -20.36 -9.47
CA ALA A 369 11.15 -21.77 -9.47
C ALA A 369 11.93 -22.53 -10.53
N THR A 370 12.48 -23.68 -10.16
CA THR A 370 13.18 -24.53 -11.14
C THR A 370 12.17 -25.14 -12.11
N SER A 371 12.51 -25.14 -13.41
CA SER A 371 11.67 -25.72 -14.46
C SER A 371 11.69 -27.25 -14.50
N THR A 372 12.46 -27.90 -13.62
CA THR A 372 12.54 -29.36 -13.56
C THR A 372 11.44 -29.93 -12.68
N SER A 373 10.97 -31.12 -13.01
CA SER A 373 9.78 -31.81 -12.49
C SER A 373 9.71 -32.06 -10.98
N ASN A 374 10.64 -31.51 -10.20
CA ASN A 374 10.73 -31.71 -8.75
C ASN A 374 10.06 -30.56 -7.95
N GLY A 375 9.68 -29.46 -8.60
CA GLY A 375 8.87 -28.40 -7.97
C GLY A 375 9.59 -27.60 -6.88
N GLU A 376 10.92 -27.48 -6.97
CA GLU A 376 11.71 -26.70 -6.01
C GLU A 376 11.63 -25.20 -6.34
N ALA A 377 11.15 -24.42 -5.38
CA ALA A 377 11.19 -22.96 -5.38
C ALA A 377 12.38 -22.48 -4.55
N ALA A 378 12.95 -21.34 -4.94
CA ALA A 378 14.06 -20.71 -4.23
C ALA A 378 13.80 -19.21 -4.10
N VAL A 379 14.35 -18.63 -3.03
CA VAL A 379 14.51 -17.19 -2.87
C VAL A 379 15.99 -16.90 -3.08
N PHE A 380 16.29 -16.05 -4.04
CA PHE A 380 17.64 -15.56 -4.31
C PHE A 380 17.78 -14.19 -3.65
N ILE A 381 18.92 -13.98 -2.99
CA ILE A 381 19.27 -12.71 -2.36
C ILE A 381 20.62 -12.31 -2.93
N PHE A 382 20.69 -11.13 -3.52
CA PHE A 382 21.91 -10.53 -4.06
C PHE A 382 22.28 -9.33 -3.20
N ASP A 383 23.38 -9.44 -2.47
CA ASP A 383 24.03 -8.34 -1.75
C ASP A 383 24.59 -7.33 -2.76
N GLU A 384 24.05 -6.10 -2.76
CA GLU A 384 24.44 -5.06 -3.69
C GLU A 384 25.65 -4.29 -3.14
N VAL A 385 26.82 -4.56 -3.74
CA VAL A 385 28.08 -3.98 -3.27
C VAL A 385 28.15 -2.49 -3.61
N SER A 386 27.86 -1.65 -2.64
CA SER A 386 28.06 -0.21 -2.73
C SER A 386 29.45 0.20 -2.24
N SER A 387 30.02 1.28 -2.80
CA SER A 387 31.22 1.93 -2.21
C SER A 387 30.86 2.92 -1.10
N THR A 388 29.55 3.17 -0.95
CA THR A 388 28.87 4.15 -0.10
C THR A 388 27.50 3.57 0.23
N SER A 389 27.18 3.38 1.51
CA SER A 389 25.87 2.87 1.95
C SER A 389 24.74 3.74 1.35
N PRO A 390 23.89 3.18 0.46
CA PRO A 390 22.68 3.87 -0.01
C PRO A 390 21.81 4.24 1.18
N ASP A 391 21.12 5.39 1.09
CA ASP A 391 20.21 5.82 2.15
C ASP A 391 18.92 4.98 2.06
N PRO A 392 18.62 4.09 3.03
CA PRO A 392 17.41 3.28 3.01
C PRO A 392 16.13 4.13 3.04
N GLN A 393 16.24 5.43 3.36
CA GLN A 393 15.13 6.37 3.34
C GLN A 393 14.81 6.93 1.94
N ASN A 394 15.70 6.75 0.96
CA ASN A 394 15.55 7.29 -0.40
C ASN A 394 15.19 6.22 -1.44
N ILE A 395 14.70 5.04 -1.01
CA ILE A 395 14.25 4.00 -1.95
C ILE A 395 12.87 4.39 -2.54
N PRO A 396 12.72 4.48 -3.87
CA PRO A 396 11.46 4.84 -4.54
C PRO A 396 10.36 3.78 -4.50
N TRP A 397 9.13 4.20 -4.84
CA TRP A 397 7.98 3.31 -5.02
C TRP A 397 8.13 2.42 -6.26
N PRO A 398 7.73 1.12 -6.25
CA PRO A 398 7.13 0.31 -5.19
C PRO A 398 8.14 -0.65 -4.53
N ALA A 399 9.17 -0.13 -3.87
CA ALA A 399 10.07 -0.95 -3.06
C ALA A 399 9.50 -1.22 -1.64
N PHE A 400 10.08 -2.20 -0.95
CA PHE A 400 9.62 -2.64 0.38
C PHE A 400 9.87 -1.55 1.44
N GLN A 401 8.85 -1.35 2.30
CA GLN A 401 8.71 -0.51 3.51
C GLN A 401 8.06 0.88 3.46
N ARG A 402 7.35 1.40 2.43
CA ARG A 402 6.57 2.67 2.63
C ARG A 402 5.12 2.68 2.12
N ASN A 403 4.21 3.29 2.89
CA ASN A 403 2.98 2.64 3.39
C ASN A 403 1.63 3.06 2.84
N SER A 404 0.59 2.25 3.15
CA SER A 404 -0.81 2.12 2.62
C SER A 404 -1.00 2.32 1.13
N ALA A 405 -0.27 3.25 0.54
CA ALA A 405 0.23 3.30 -0.83
C ALA A 405 1.16 2.15 -1.30
N HIS A 406 1.48 1.13 -0.45
CA HIS A 406 2.15 -0.19 -0.73
C HIS A 406 3.34 -0.58 0.21
N THR A 407 3.10 -0.78 1.53
CA THR A 407 4.19 -0.90 2.54
C THR A 407 5.14 -2.10 2.62
N GLY A 408 4.91 -3.14 3.42
CA GLY A 408 6.04 -3.79 4.15
C GLY A 408 6.48 -3.11 5.48
N LEU A 409 5.70 -2.15 5.96
CA LEU A 409 5.69 -1.34 7.20
C LEU A 409 6.97 -0.60 7.65
N SER A 410 7.06 0.69 7.26
CA SER A 410 7.36 1.79 8.19
C SER A 410 6.19 2.79 8.19
N LEU A 411 5.56 3.02 9.35
CA LEU A 411 4.68 4.17 9.56
C LEU A 411 5.56 5.43 9.66
N PRO A 412 5.21 6.58 9.07
CA PRO A 412 5.97 7.80 9.33
C PRO A 412 6.01 8.07 10.84
N ALA A 413 7.14 8.58 11.35
CA ALA A 413 7.26 8.90 12.77
C ALA A 413 6.08 9.78 13.20
N SER A 414 5.30 9.32 14.17
CA SER A 414 4.03 9.96 14.55
C SER A 414 3.98 10.09 16.06
N LEU A 415 3.85 11.33 16.51
CA LEU A 415 3.94 11.64 17.92
C LEU A 415 2.56 11.68 18.55
N ASN A 416 2.39 11.03 19.69
CA ASN A 416 1.15 11.07 20.46
C ASN A 416 1.39 11.23 21.96
N LEU A 417 0.54 11.99 22.63
CA LEU A 417 0.46 12.01 24.10
C LEU A 417 -0.75 11.18 24.52
N VAL A 418 -0.53 10.16 25.36
CA VAL A 418 -1.54 9.13 25.64
C VAL A 418 -2.75 9.65 26.45
N ASN A 419 -2.75 10.91 26.95
CA ASN A 419 -3.86 11.46 27.76
C ASN A 419 -4.01 12.99 27.65
N ASP A 420 -5.25 13.49 27.74
CA ASP A 420 -5.54 14.89 28.07
C ASP A 420 -5.10 15.22 29.52
N LEU A 421 -4.47 16.38 29.74
CA LEU A 421 -3.87 16.74 31.03
C LEU A 421 -4.85 17.47 31.97
N TYR A 422 -5.48 16.70 32.86
CA TYR A 422 -6.24 17.21 34.02
C TYR A 422 -5.57 16.80 35.32
N ILE A 423 -5.14 17.78 36.11
CA ILE A 423 -4.37 17.60 37.34
C ILE A 423 -5.24 17.97 38.54
N PHE A 424 -5.32 17.07 39.52
CA PHE A 424 -6.09 17.27 40.75
C PHE A 424 -5.14 17.30 41.96
N HIS A 425 -5.16 18.39 42.74
CA HIS A 425 -4.32 18.57 43.93
C HIS A 425 -5.15 18.70 45.21
N GLN A 426 -4.90 17.81 46.17
CA GLN A 426 -5.61 17.79 47.45
C GLN A 426 -5.20 19.00 48.30
N GLN A 427 -6.18 19.78 48.75
CA GLN A 427 -5.90 20.89 49.66
C GLN A 427 -5.24 20.37 50.94
N GLY A 428 -4.08 20.94 51.27
CA GLY A 428 -3.32 20.60 52.47
C GLY A 428 -2.33 19.42 52.32
N SER A 429 -2.21 18.79 51.14
CA SER A 429 -1.23 17.70 50.90
C SER A 429 0.18 18.19 50.57
N GLY A 430 0.40 19.50 50.48
CA GLY A 430 1.68 20.12 50.13
C GLY A 430 1.52 21.15 49.02
N SER A 431 2.65 21.58 48.45
CA SER A 431 2.70 22.60 47.38
C SER A 431 3.13 22.02 46.03
N ILE A 432 3.23 20.70 45.92
CA ILE A 432 3.66 19.99 44.72
C ILE A 432 2.66 18.89 44.41
N VAL A 433 2.25 18.79 43.15
CA VAL A 433 1.50 17.66 42.59
C VAL A 433 2.27 17.09 41.41
N SER A 434 2.23 15.78 41.24
CA SER A 434 2.86 15.09 40.13
C SER A 434 1.86 14.17 39.42
N LEU A 435 1.97 14.09 38.10
CA LEU A 435 1.17 13.24 37.23
C LEU A 435 2.11 12.45 36.31
N GLU A 436 1.87 11.15 36.19
CA GLU A 436 2.52 10.30 35.19
C GLU A 436 1.72 10.38 33.88
N THR A 437 2.41 10.65 32.78
CA THR A 437 1.90 10.49 31.42
C THR A 437 2.93 9.79 30.56
N ALA A 438 2.61 9.49 29.30
CA ALA A 438 3.55 8.90 28.36
C ALA A 438 3.54 9.69 27.05
N VAL A 439 4.74 9.93 26.52
CA VAL A 439 4.96 10.31 25.13
C VAL A 439 5.18 9.01 24.36
N ALA A 440 4.42 8.80 23.30
CA ALA A 440 4.50 7.60 22.47
C ALA A 440 4.83 7.98 21.02
N ASN A 441 5.73 7.21 20.43
CA ASN A 441 5.89 7.15 18.99
C ASN A 441 4.98 6.03 18.49
N ILE A 442 3.90 6.40 17.80
CA ILE A 442 2.98 5.45 17.16
C ILE A 442 3.33 5.27 15.67
N GLY A 443 4.46 5.84 15.24
CA GLY A 443 5.05 5.63 13.93
C GLY A 443 6.12 4.52 13.94
N GLY A 444 6.67 4.28 12.77
CA GLY A 444 7.64 3.24 12.41
C GLY A 444 9.07 3.75 12.31
N GLU A 445 9.28 5.06 12.39
CA GLU A 445 10.61 5.68 12.34
C GLU A 445 11.01 6.26 13.69
N GLU A 446 12.31 6.30 13.96
CA GLU A 446 12.83 6.97 15.15
C GLU A 446 12.50 8.47 15.11
N LEU A 447 12.11 9.02 16.26
CA LEU A 447 11.89 10.46 16.43
C LEU A 447 12.54 10.98 17.70
N ASP A 448 13.04 12.21 17.61
CA ASP A 448 13.45 13.01 18.75
C ASP A 448 12.27 13.86 19.21
N TRP A 449 11.88 13.71 20.48
CA TRP A 449 10.77 14.45 21.07
C TRP A 449 11.25 15.44 22.14
N ALA A 450 10.50 16.53 22.29
CA ALA A 450 10.71 17.53 23.34
C ALA A 450 9.37 18.12 23.82
N ILE A 451 9.28 18.39 25.12
CA ILE A 451 8.19 19.11 25.75
C ILE A 451 8.68 20.50 26.15
N ASN A 452 8.02 21.51 25.63
CA ASN A 452 8.23 22.90 25.98
C ASN A 452 7.10 23.40 26.89
N THR A 453 7.44 23.83 28.10
CA THR A 453 6.47 24.33 29.09
C THR A 453 6.40 25.86 29.17
N ASN A 454 7.03 26.59 28.23
CA ASN A 454 7.09 28.06 28.27
C ASN A 454 5.71 28.73 28.25
N GLY A 455 4.71 28.12 27.60
CA GLY A 455 3.31 28.58 27.65
C GLY A 455 2.74 28.48 29.07
N ALA A 456 2.95 27.35 29.73
CA ALA A 456 2.48 27.08 31.09
C ALA A 456 3.31 27.73 32.22
N GLY A 457 4.37 28.45 31.87
CA GLY A 457 5.26 29.15 32.80
C GLY A 457 6.10 28.24 33.69
N THR A 458 6.80 28.82 34.66
CA THR A 458 7.72 28.09 35.58
C THR A 458 7.01 27.18 36.59
N ALA A 459 5.68 27.17 36.60
CA ALA A 459 4.89 26.34 37.49
C ALA A 459 4.87 24.87 37.07
N VAL A 460 5.07 24.57 35.78
CA VAL A 460 5.02 23.22 35.20
C VAL A 460 6.43 22.77 34.80
N GLN A 461 6.82 21.59 35.27
CA GLN A 461 8.09 20.94 34.93
C GLN A 461 7.84 19.50 34.47
N THR A 462 8.58 19.04 33.47
CA THR A 462 8.53 17.66 32.98
C THR A 462 9.89 17.00 33.11
N VAL A 463 9.90 15.71 33.47
CA VAL A 463 11.12 14.89 33.55
C VAL A 463 10.84 13.50 32.97
N PRO A 464 11.56 13.06 31.91
CA PRO A 464 12.44 13.88 31.09
C PRO A 464 11.67 14.95 30.30
N ALA A 465 12.36 16.02 29.89
CA ALA A 465 11.77 17.08 29.06
C ALA A 465 11.96 16.80 27.56
N SER A 466 12.81 15.84 27.20
CA SER A 466 13.09 15.42 25.83
C SER A 466 13.66 14.00 25.83
N GLY A 467 13.62 13.34 24.69
CA GLY A 467 14.18 12.00 24.51
C GLY A 467 14.11 11.57 23.04
N THR A 468 14.48 10.32 22.80
CA THR A 468 14.42 9.68 21.48
C THR A 468 13.58 8.41 21.64
N LEU A 469 12.64 8.18 20.73
CA LEU A 469 11.75 7.01 20.73
C LEU A 469 11.88 6.28 19.41
N LYS A 470 12.14 4.97 19.48
CA LYS A 470 12.07 4.10 18.30
C LYS A 470 10.61 3.82 17.93
N ALA A 471 10.43 3.11 16.82
CA ALA A 471 9.13 2.65 16.36
C ALA A 471 8.33 1.98 17.50
N ASN A 472 7.08 2.39 17.67
CA ASN A 472 6.14 1.84 18.67
C ASN A 472 6.62 1.90 20.14
N GLU A 473 7.63 2.72 20.44
CA GLU A 473 8.07 2.93 21.82
C GLU A 473 7.28 4.03 22.52
N SER A 474 7.18 3.90 23.84
CA SER A 474 6.66 4.96 24.70
C SER A 474 7.60 5.20 25.87
N GLN A 475 7.65 6.45 26.32
CA GLN A 475 8.43 6.86 27.46
C GLN A 475 7.54 7.58 28.46
N THR A 476 7.59 7.11 29.71
CA THR A 476 6.93 7.77 30.83
C THR A 476 7.58 9.12 31.11
N VAL A 477 6.74 10.15 31.22
CA VAL A 477 7.11 11.51 31.59
C VAL A 477 6.40 11.88 32.88
N MET A 478 7.18 12.32 33.87
CA MET A 478 6.68 12.89 35.11
C MET A 478 6.42 14.38 34.91
N LEU A 479 5.16 14.80 35.00
CA LEU A 479 4.79 16.21 35.03
C LEU A 479 4.59 16.64 36.47
N THR A 480 5.26 17.71 36.89
CA THR A 480 5.21 18.26 38.24
C THR A 480 4.75 19.71 38.22
N VAL A 481 3.78 20.05 39.08
CA VAL A 481 3.24 21.41 39.20
C VAL A 481 3.44 21.95 40.61
N ASN A 482 4.03 23.15 40.70
CA ASN A 482 4.08 23.90 41.95
C ASN A 482 2.79 24.69 42.16
N THR A 483 2.04 24.32 43.19
CA THR A 483 0.69 24.84 43.46
C THR A 483 0.65 25.99 44.47
N SER A 484 1.82 26.44 44.97
CA SER A 484 1.91 27.43 46.07
C SER A 484 1.29 28.80 45.79
N SER A 485 1.23 29.23 44.53
CA SER A 485 0.65 30.51 44.11
C SER A 485 -0.84 30.46 43.79
N TYR A 486 -1.48 29.29 43.87
CA TYR A 486 -2.84 29.08 43.43
C TYR A 486 -3.80 28.93 44.61
N THR A 487 -4.96 29.57 44.50
CA THR A 487 -6.02 29.53 45.52
C THR A 487 -6.79 28.20 45.47
N THR A 488 -7.32 27.77 46.60
CA THR A 488 -8.02 26.49 46.75
C THR A 488 -9.51 26.58 46.37
N ASN A 489 -10.13 25.41 46.16
CA ASN A 489 -11.52 25.16 45.77
C ASN A 489 -11.94 25.75 44.41
N GLN A 490 -11.03 25.78 43.43
CA GLN A 490 -11.36 26.18 42.05
C GLN A 490 -10.41 25.59 41.02
N TRP A 491 -10.83 25.67 39.74
CA TRP A 491 -10.01 25.35 38.57
C TRP A 491 -9.09 26.52 38.20
N HIS A 492 -7.90 26.16 37.74
CA HIS A 492 -6.88 27.05 37.19
C HIS A 492 -6.47 26.51 35.84
N ASN A 493 -6.54 27.35 34.81
CA ASN A 493 -5.93 27.04 33.53
C ASN A 493 -4.47 27.47 33.60
N LEU A 494 -3.56 26.50 33.44
CA LEU A 494 -2.12 26.73 33.47
C LEU A 494 -1.59 26.96 32.05
N ASP A 495 -2.41 27.49 31.14
CA ASP A 495 -2.09 27.65 29.71
C ASP A 495 -1.74 26.29 29.05
N THR A 496 -0.82 26.30 28.09
CA THR A 496 -0.48 25.15 27.26
C THR A 496 0.97 24.71 27.41
N ILE A 497 1.20 23.41 27.22
CA ILE A 497 2.51 22.85 26.90
C ILE A 497 2.55 22.48 25.42
N THR A 498 3.72 22.57 24.81
CA THR A 498 3.93 22.15 23.42
C THR A 498 4.77 20.89 23.40
N LEU A 499 4.26 19.83 22.82
CA LEU A 499 4.99 18.60 22.54
C LEU A 499 5.41 18.61 21.06
N SER A 500 6.69 18.52 20.78
CA SER A 500 7.24 18.51 19.43
C SER A 500 8.08 17.26 19.19
N GLY A 501 7.87 16.62 18.05
CA GLY A 501 8.69 15.55 17.49
C GLY A 501 9.33 15.99 16.20
N ILE A 502 10.59 15.62 16.02
CA ILE A 502 11.38 15.84 14.80
C ILE A 502 11.93 14.49 14.37
N THR A 503 11.80 14.19 13.09
CA THR A 503 12.47 13.05 12.43
C THR A 503 13.15 13.59 11.18
N ASN A 504 14.40 13.20 10.94
CA ASN A 504 15.16 13.64 9.75
C ASN A 504 15.14 15.16 9.49
N SER A 505 15.23 15.96 10.56
CA SER A 505 15.15 17.44 10.52
C SER A 505 13.81 18.02 10.05
N GLN A 506 12.76 17.21 9.90
CA GLN A 506 11.39 17.62 9.62
C GLN A 506 10.46 17.33 10.81
N PRO A 507 9.34 18.05 10.96
CA PRO A 507 8.33 17.71 11.95
C PRO A 507 7.77 16.31 11.72
N ALA A 508 7.70 15.51 12.78
CA ALA A 508 6.99 14.23 12.76
C ALA A 508 5.48 14.43 12.49
N ALA A 509 4.78 13.40 12.02
CA ALA A 509 3.33 13.45 11.94
C ALA A 509 2.72 13.75 13.32
N ASN A 510 1.62 14.50 13.34
CA ASN A 510 1.00 15.02 14.57
C ASN A 510 1.93 15.89 15.44
N SER A 511 2.94 16.57 14.89
CA SER A 511 3.83 17.49 15.61
C SER A 511 3.88 18.89 14.96
N PRO A 512 3.87 19.98 15.75
CA PRO A 512 3.77 20.02 17.20
C PRO A 512 2.33 19.90 17.72
N GLN A 513 2.16 19.25 18.87
CA GLN A 513 0.89 19.23 19.61
C GLN A 513 0.87 20.32 20.67
N THR A 514 -0.25 21.04 20.77
CA THR A 514 -0.49 22.00 21.85
C THR A 514 -1.50 21.43 22.82
N ILE A 515 -1.10 21.22 24.06
CA ILE A 515 -1.90 20.54 25.08
C ILE A 515 -2.23 21.53 26.20
N SER A 516 -3.53 21.69 26.50
CA SER A 516 -3.97 22.52 27.62
C SER A 516 -3.75 21.80 28.95
N VAL A 517 -3.18 22.51 29.94
CA VAL A 517 -2.97 21.96 31.29
C VAL A 517 -3.96 22.59 32.26
N ASN A 518 -4.87 21.78 32.81
CA ASN A 518 -5.87 22.25 33.76
C ASN A 518 -5.60 21.69 35.16
N LEU A 519 -5.56 22.59 36.16
CA LEU A 519 -5.30 22.24 37.57
C LEU A 519 -6.52 22.56 38.42
N TYR A 520 -7.04 21.56 39.14
CA TYR A 520 -8.00 21.77 40.23
C TYR A 520 -7.30 21.62 41.57
N ILE A 521 -7.50 22.59 42.47
CA ILE A 521 -7.04 22.49 43.87
C ILE A 521 -8.26 22.52 44.78
N GLY A 522 -8.43 21.54 45.65
CA GLY A 522 -9.57 21.50 46.58
C GLY A 522 -9.63 20.22 47.39
N ASP A 523 -10.76 19.99 48.06
CA ASP A 523 -11.00 18.72 48.75
C ASP A 523 -11.44 17.65 47.74
N ILE A 524 -10.57 16.67 47.50
CA ILE A 524 -10.75 15.59 46.52
C ILE A 524 -11.04 14.30 47.28
N SER A 525 -12.31 14.03 47.52
CA SER A 525 -12.72 12.79 48.19
C SER A 525 -12.76 11.59 47.25
N ARG A 526 -13.11 11.79 45.96
CA ARG A 526 -13.16 10.79 44.87
C ARG A 526 -13.13 11.46 43.49
N ILE A 527 -12.42 10.88 42.53
CA ILE A 527 -12.44 11.28 41.11
C ILE A 527 -13.21 10.20 40.35
N TYR A 528 -14.25 10.59 39.62
CA TYR A 528 -14.98 9.71 38.70
C TYR A 528 -14.71 10.23 37.28
N LEU A 529 -13.75 9.62 36.58
CA LEU A 529 -13.55 9.89 35.16
C LEU A 529 -14.52 9.02 34.37
N PRO A 530 -15.26 9.57 33.40
CA PRO A 530 -16.00 8.74 32.45
C PRO A 530 -14.98 7.92 31.66
N SER A 531 -15.18 6.60 31.61
CA SER A 531 -14.44 5.71 30.71
C SER A 531 -14.86 6.02 29.27
N ILE A 532 -14.22 7.00 28.66
CA ILE A 532 -14.27 7.19 27.21
C ILE A 532 -12.88 6.76 26.72
N THR A 533 -12.74 5.46 26.48
CA THR A 533 -11.68 4.95 25.61
C THR A 533 -11.99 5.49 24.22
N LYS A 534 -11.14 6.39 23.73
CA LYS A 534 -11.16 6.89 22.37
C LYS A 534 -10.42 5.91 21.49
#